data_AF-A0A8S9GB66-F1
#
_entry.id   AF-A0A8S9GB66-F1
#
_cell.length_a   1.000
_cell.length_b   1.000
_cell.length_c   1.000
_cell.angle_alpha   90.00
_cell.angle_beta   90.00
_cell.angle_gamma   90.00
#
_symmetry.space_group_name_H-M   'P 1'
#
loop_
_entity.id
_entity.type
_entity.pdbx_description
1 polymer ?
#
loop_
_entity_poly.entity_id
_entity_poly.type
_entity_poly.pdbx_seq_one_letter_code
_entity_poly.pdbx_strand_id
1 'polypeptide(L)'
;MISRCLPEIVRKINHKMETADLELKKLPMVMTSTGEALMTLMDIIASAKESLLRILIQGDFSEYPDNHSMHGTAPLADMLSKFSDDLQAKPKQVREFLMDEIMVLEECKCVGLPNFIPRSAFMAILSQHVDDIHAKPVEFIKNIWDYIEVVLSSVITKYSENFPQVQFADAVLNDKTKPESFSVNGFGSVKISHQYHAHLLQQAFDMKMRITSYWKIVLRRIVDNLALYLQLSVKYFVNTQFQKEIVAEMVDPKGGGGVERMLEESPSVASKREKLKKSIKVLKESKDAVAAIVDQ
;
A
#
# COMPACT_ATOMS: atom_id res chain seq x y z
N MET A 1 -31.28 -39.30 -45.33
CA MET A 1 -30.13 -39.59 -44.42
C MET A 1 -29.67 -38.33 -43.69
N ILE A 2 -29.36 -37.24 -44.42
CA ILE A 2 -28.90 -35.94 -43.88
C ILE A 2 -29.78 -35.39 -42.74
N SER A 3 -31.11 -35.55 -42.81
CA SER A 3 -32.05 -35.02 -41.81
C SER A 3 -31.80 -35.46 -40.36
N ARG A 4 -31.21 -36.65 -40.13
CA ARG A 4 -30.83 -37.08 -38.77
C ARG A 4 -29.69 -36.26 -38.15
N CYS A 5 -28.91 -35.54 -38.96
CA CYS A 5 -27.79 -34.72 -38.50
C CYS A 5 -28.19 -33.26 -38.24
N LEU A 6 -29.29 -32.77 -38.83
CA LEU A 6 -29.70 -31.36 -38.74
C LEU A 6 -29.89 -30.87 -37.28
N PRO A 7 -30.54 -31.60 -36.36
CA PRO A 7 -30.72 -31.12 -34.98
C PRO A 7 -29.38 -30.94 -34.23
N GLU A 8 -28.43 -31.84 -34.44
CA GLU A 8 -27.09 -31.80 -33.83
C GLU A 8 -26.23 -30.68 -34.44
N ILE A 9 -26.43 -30.35 -35.72
CA ILE A 9 -25.83 -29.18 -36.38
C ILE A 9 -26.39 -27.89 -35.77
N VAL A 10 -27.73 -27.75 -35.67
CA VAL A 10 -28.38 -26.58 -35.04
C VAL A 10 -27.89 -26.39 -33.60
N ARG A 11 -27.82 -27.47 -32.81
CA ARG A 11 -27.30 -27.43 -31.43
C ARG A 11 -25.87 -26.92 -31.36
N LYS A 12 -24.99 -27.39 -32.25
CA LYS A 12 -23.58 -26.94 -32.35
C LYS A 12 -23.46 -25.50 -32.84
N ILE A 13 -24.34 -25.03 -33.73
CA ILE A 13 -24.36 -23.63 -34.19
C ILE A 13 -24.78 -22.71 -33.04
N ASN A 14 -25.91 -23.00 -32.35
CA ASN A 14 -26.37 -22.22 -31.20
C ASN A 14 -25.30 -22.14 -30.11
N HIS A 15 -24.72 -23.27 -29.70
CA HIS A 15 -23.70 -23.30 -28.65
C HIS A 15 -22.42 -22.51 -29.03
N LYS A 16 -21.98 -22.56 -30.29
CA LYS A 16 -20.88 -21.71 -30.77
C LYS A 16 -21.23 -20.24 -30.80
N MET A 17 -22.48 -19.89 -31.15
CA MET A 17 -22.97 -18.52 -31.18
C MET A 17 -23.05 -17.93 -29.76
N GLU A 18 -23.63 -18.66 -28.81
CA GLU A 18 -23.64 -18.33 -27.38
C GLU A 18 -22.23 -18.13 -26.82
N THR A 19 -21.28 -19.01 -27.18
CA THR A 19 -19.87 -18.90 -26.75
C THR A 19 -19.21 -17.66 -27.36
N ALA A 20 -19.45 -17.37 -28.64
CA ALA A 20 -18.91 -16.18 -29.31
C ALA A 20 -19.53 -14.88 -28.79
N ASP A 21 -20.82 -14.86 -28.44
CA ASP A 21 -21.49 -13.72 -27.80
C ASP A 21 -20.98 -13.51 -26.36
N LEU A 22 -20.69 -14.57 -25.61
CA LEU A 22 -20.07 -14.49 -24.29
C LEU A 22 -18.62 -13.98 -24.37
N GLU A 23 -17.83 -14.40 -25.36
CA GLU A 23 -16.51 -13.81 -25.60
C GLU A 23 -16.59 -12.35 -26.07
N LEU A 24 -17.57 -12.00 -26.90
CA LEU A 24 -17.76 -10.63 -27.40
C LEU A 24 -18.17 -9.67 -26.26
N LYS A 25 -19.00 -10.14 -25.32
CA LYS A 25 -19.37 -9.42 -24.09
C LYS A 25 -18.23 -9.30 -23.05
N LYS A 26 -17.19 -10.13 -23.17
CA LYS A 26 -15.94 -10.03 -22.39
C LYS A 26 -14.88 -9.14 -23.04
N LEU A 27 -15.13 -8.61 -24.25
CA LEU A 27 -14.24 -7.60 -24.82
C LEU A 27 -14.64 -6.21 -24.28
N PRO A 28 -13.67 -5.29 -24.12
CA PRO A 28 -13.89 -3.88 -23.76
C PRO A 28 -15.05 -3.22 -24.50
N MET A 29 -15.68 -2.20 -23.92
CA MET A 29 -16.65 -1.39 -24.67
C MET A 29 -15.91 -0.43 -25.61
N VAL A 30 -16.33 -0.36 -26.88
CA VAL A 30 -15.76 0.60 -27.85
C VAL A 30 -16.41 1.96 -27.58
N MET A 31 -15.64 2.91 -27.05
CA MET A 31 -16.09 4.28 -26.84
C MET A 31 -16.35 4.96 -28.19
N THR A 32 -17.53 5.57 -28.35
CA THR A 32 -17.95 6.23 -29.59
C THR A 32 -17.82 7.75 -29.54
N SER A 33 -17.60 8.33 -28.35
CA SER A 33 -17.41 9.77 -28.17
C SER A 33 -16.60 10.10 -26.91
N THR A 34 -15.95 11.27 -26.89
CA THR A 34 -15.19 11.79 -25.74
C THR A 34 -16.03 11.90 -24.47
N GLY A 35 -17.34 12.16 -24.60
CA GLY A 35 -18.27 12.20 -23.46
C GLY A 35 -18.53 10.81 -22.86
N GLU A 36 -18.65 9.77 -23.71
CA GLU A 36 -18.80 8.38 -23.28
C GLU A 36 -17.53 7.86 -22.58
N ALA A 37 -16.35 8.21 -23.12
CA ALA A 37 -15.06 7.93 -22.48
C ALA A 37 -14.91 8.64 -21.13
N LEU A 38 -15.30 9.92 -21.02
CA LEU A 38 -15.23 10.67 -19.77
C LEU A 38 -16.19 10.11 -18.69
N MET A 39 -17.41 9.71 -19.06
CA MET A 39 -18.32 9.03 -18.13
C MET A 39 -17.74 7.71 -17.65
N THR A 40 -17.27 6.87 -18.57
CA THR A 40 -16.66 5.57 -18.25
C THR A 40 -15.42 5.73 -17.35
N LEU A 41 -14.57 6.74 -17.61
CA LEU A 41 -13.43 7.09 -16.78
C LEU A 41 -13.87 7.48 -15.35
N MET A 42 -14.91 8.31 -15.22
CA MET A 42 -15.44 8.70 -13.91
C MET A 42 -16.04 7.52 -13.14
N ASP A 43 -16.75 6.61 -13.81
CA ASP A 43 -17.31 5.39 -13.20
C ASP A 43 -16.21 4.43 -12.72
N ILE A 44 -15.11 4.30 -13.49
CA ILE A 44 -13.92 3.53 -13.09
C ILE A 44 -13.26 4.17 -11.87
N ILE A 45 -13.03 5.49 -11.89
CA ILE A 45 -12.40 6.22 -10.77
C ILE A 45 -13.28 6.13 -9.51
N ALA A 46 -14.60 6.25 -9.64
CA ALA A 46 -15.54 6.09 -8.53
C ALA A 46 -15.50 4.67 -7.94
N SER A 47 -15.49 3.65 -8.81
CA SER A 47 -15.41 2.24 -8.40
C SER A 47 -14.09 1.92 -7.68
N ALA A 48 -12.96 2.38 -8.22
CA ALA A 48 -11.65 2.20 -7.61
C ALA A 48 -11.53 2.97 -6.28
N LYS A 49 -12.09 4.19 -6.20
CA LYS A 49 -12.13 5.00 -4.97
C LYS A 49 -12.93 4.34 -3.85
N GLU A 50 -14.08 3.74 -4.18
CA GLU A 50 -14.91 2.99 -3.24
C GLU A 50 -14.20 1.70 -2.76
N SER A 51 -13.54 0.97 -3.66
CA SER A 51 -12.71 -0.21 -3.31
C SER A 51 -11.56 0.18 -2.37
N LEU A 52 -10.84 1.27 -2.65
CA LEU A 52 -9.79 1.81 -1.77
C LEU A 52 -10.34 2.29 -0.40
N LEU A 53 -11.54 2.90 -0.38
CA LEU A 53 -12.21 3.32 0.86
C LEU A 53 -12.54 2.12 1.75
N ARG A 54 -13.08 1.05 1.16
CA ARG A 54 -13.39 -0.21 1.85
C ARG A 54 -12.13 -0.83 2.46
N ILE A 55 -11.11 -1.06 1.64
CA ILE A 55 -9.87 -1.74 2.04
C ILE A 55 -9.08 -0.93 3.08
N LEU A 56 -8.74 0.33 2.77
CA LEU A 56 -7.75 1.09 3.53
C LEU A 56 -8.33 1.87 4.72
N ILE A 57 -9.65 2.09 4.76
CA ILE A 57 -10.29 2.97 5.76
C ILE A 57 -11.40 2.25 6.54
N GLN A 58 -12.18 1.38 5.91
CA GLN A 58 -13.25 0.62 6.59
C GLN A 58 -12.79 -0.76 7.09
N GLY A 59 -11.77 -1.34 6.45
CA GLY A 59 -11.31 -2.72 6.72
C GLY A 59 -12.17 -3.80 6.05
N ASP A 60 -12.99 -3.43 5.07
CA ASP A 60 -13.74 -4.38 4.25
C ASP A 60 -12.88 -4.82 3.06
N PHE A 61 -12.54 -6.11 3.05
CA PHE A 61 -11.76 -6.79 2.00
C PHE A 61 -12.59 -7.86 1.26
N SER A 62 -13.93 -7.81 1.35
CA SER A 62 -14.85 -8.77 0.73
C SER A 62 -14.70 -8.89 -0.80
N GLU A 63 -14.13 -7.87 -1.45
CA GLU A 63 -13.80 -7.86 -2.87
C GLU A 63 -12.54 -8.66 -3.25
N TYR A 64 -11.76 -9.14 -2.26
CA TYR A 64 -10.45 -9.80 -2.41
C TYR A 64 -10.19 -10.88 -1.31
N PRO A 65 -11.12 -11.81 -1.03
CA PRO A 65 -11.07 -12.66 0.17
C PRO A 65 -9.86 -13.60 0.25
N ASP A 66 -9.33 -14.03 -0.90
CA ASP A 66 -8.19 -14.95 -0.98
C ASP A 66 -6.83 -14.25 -1.00
N ASN A 67 -6.79 -12.91 -1.11
CA ASN A 67 -5.54 -12.15 -1.28
C ASN A 67 -5.20 -11.35 -0.01
N HIS A 68 -4.44 -11.98 0.90
CA HIS A 68 -4.10 -11.41 2.21
C HIS A 68 -3.37 -10.05 2.18
N SER A 69 -2.72 -9.67 1.07
CA SER A 69 -2.14 -8.32 0.93
C SER A 69 -3.21 -7.22 0.74
N MET A 70 -4.44 -7.58 0.35
CA MET A 70 -5.58 -6.67 0.22
C MET A 70 -6.39 -6.52 1.52
N HIS A 71 -5.94 -7.12 2.63
CA HIS A 71 -6.62 -7.00 3.94
C HIS A 71 -6.32 -5.66 4.65
N GLY A 72 -5.76 -4.68 3.92
CA GLY A 72 -5.80 -3.24 4.23
C GLY A 72 -5.40 -2.86 5.65
N THR A 73 -6.40 -2.67 6.50
CA THR A 73 -6.26 -2.23 7.89
C THR A 73 -5.47 -3.20 8.79
N ALA A 74 -5.50 -4.51 8.52
CA ALA A 74 -4.78 -5.49 9.33
C ALA A 74 -3.24 -5.42 9.14
N PRO A 75 -2.68 -5.51 7.91
CA PRO A 75 -1.25 -5.29 7.69
C PRO A 75 -0.74 -3.91 8.17
N LEU A 76 -1.56 -2.85 8.06
CA LEU A 76 -1.22 -1.53 8.59
C LEU A 76 -1.13 -1.52 10.14
N ALA A 77 -2.01 -2.26 10.83
CA ALA A 77 -1.95 -2.42 12.27
C ALA A 77 -0.75 -3.27 12.71
N ASP A 78 -0.44 -4.35 11.99
CA ASP A 78 0.72 -5.21 12.26
C ASP A 78 2.05 -4.43 12.09
N MET A 79 2.16 -3.63 11.02
CA MET A 79 3.32 -2.76 10.81
C MET A 79 3.47 -1.71 11.91
N LEU A 80 2.36 -1.11 12.38
CA LEU A 80 2.37 -0.16 13.50
C LEU A 80 2.76 -0.83 14.83
N SER A 81 2.28 -2.05 15.10
CA SER A 81 2.66 -2.82 16.30
C SER A 81 4.15 -3.16 16.27
N LYS A 82 4.64 -3.68 15.13
CA LYS A 82 6.06 -3.97 14.95
C LYS A 82 6.91 -2.72 15.14
N PHE A 83 6.51 -1.57 14.60
CA PHE A 83 7.21 -0.31 14.80
C PHE A 83 7.22 0.16 16.26
N SER A 84 6.12 -0.04 17.00
CA SER A 84 6.07 0.17 18.46
C SER A 84 7.08 -0.71 19.20
N ASP A 85 7.21 -1.97 18.81
CA ASP A 85 8.14 -2.92 19.42
C ASP A 85 9.60 -2.60 19.05
N ASP A 86 9.87 -2.26 17.79
CA ASP A 86 11.18 -1.80 17.29
C ASP A 86 11.61 -0.45 17.89
N LEU A 87 10.67 0.40 18.32
CA LEU A 87 10.93 1.60 19.11
C LEU A 87 11.23 1.30 20.60
N GLN A 88 10.53 0.34 21.19
CA GLN A 88 10.73 -0.07 22.59
C GLN A 88 11.92 -1.02 22.79
N ALA A 89 12.43 -1.61 21.70
CA ALA A 89 13.65 -2.40 21.68
C ALA A 89 14.87 -1.61 22.19
N LYS A 90 15.63 -2.21 23.10
CA LYS A 90 16.83 -1.59 23.70
C LYS A 90 17.92 -1.36 22.63
N PRO A 91 18.74 -0.30 22.75
CA PRO A 91 19.87 -0.07 21.86
C PRO A 91 20.86 -1.25 21.90
N LYS A 92 21.43 -1.58 20.74
CA LYS A 92 22.29 -2.77 20.56
C LYS A 92 23.67 -2.65 21.25
N GLN A 93 24.14 -1.43 21.51
CA GLN A 93 25.37 -1.22 22.29
C GLN A 93 25.05 -1.23 23.79
N VAL A 94 25.67 -2.15 24.52
CA VAL A 94 25.74 -2.12 25.99
C VAL A 94 26.78 -1.08 26.39
N ARG A 95 26.39 0.20 26.40
CA ARG A 95 27.14 1.23 27.13
C ARG A 95 26.99 0.97 28.64
N GLU A 96 28.06 1.16 29.40
CA GLU A 96 28.11 0.77 30.81
C GLU A 96 27.05 1.52 31.64
N PHE A 97 26.49 0.83 32.64
CA PHE A 97 25.37 1.37 33.43
C PHE A 97 25.79 2.64 34.18
N LEU A 98 25.12 3.75 33.84
CA LEU A 98 25.34 5.13 34.30
C LEU A 98 26.46 5.93 33.61
N MET A 99 27.23 5.37 32.66
CA MET A 99 28.35 6.15 32.08
C MET A 99 27.89 7.34 31.23
N ASP A 100 26.87 7.18 30.39
CA ASP A 100 26.27 8.30 29.63
C ASP A 100 25.76 9.39 30.59
N GLU A 101 25.04 8.99 31.65
CA GLU A 101 24.51 9.91 32.66
C GLU A 101 25.60 10.61 33.46
N ILE A 102 26.66 9.91 33.85
CA ILE A 102 27.81 10.48 34.58
C ILE A 102 28.55 11.48 33.69
N MET A 103 28.92 11.10 32.46
CA MET A 103 29.67 11.96 31.52
C MET A 103 28.95 13.30 31.30
N VAL A 104 27.66 13.26 30.96
CA VAL A 104 26.87 14.47 30.72
C VAL A 104 26.62 15.28 32.01
N LEU A 105 26.52 14.64 33.18
CA LEU A 105 26.48 15.35 34.47
C LEU A 105 27.83 16.01 34.81
N GLU A 106 28.96 15.43 34.39
CA GLU A 106 30.28 16.03 34.59
C GLU A 106 30.56 17.19 33.64
N GLU A 107 30.11 17.12 32.38
CA GLU A 107 30.16 18.23 31.42
C GLU A 107 29.22 19.38 31.81
N CYS A 108 28.05 19.07 32.38
CA CYS A 108 27.07 20.06 32.84
C CYS A 108 27.30 20.61 34.27
N LYS A 109 28.54 20.53 34.80
CA LYS A 109 28.90 21.04 36.14
C LYS A 109 28.80 22.58 36.24
N CYS A 110 27.61 23.07 36.56
CA CYS A 110 27.36 24.45 36.96
C CYS A 110 27.58 24.66 38.47
N VAL A 111 27.55 25.92 38.91
CA VAL A 111 27.49 26.30 40.35
C VAL A 111 26.07 26.02 40.90
N GLY A 112 25.71 24.74 40.96
CA GLY A 112 24.42 24.25 41.43
C GLY A 112 24.47 23.71 42.87
N LEU A 113 23.30 23.51 43.46
CA LEU A 113 23.18 22.80 44.74
C LEU A 113 23.51 21.31 44.57
N PRO A 114 24.20 20.68 45.53
CA PRO A 114 24.43 19.24 45.49
C PRO A 114 23.09 18.48 45.51
N ASN A 115 23.06 17.34 44.82
CA ASN A 115 21.87 16.48 44.63
C ASN A 115 20.75 17.08 43.77
N PHE A 116 21.02 18.11 42.96
CA PHE A 116 20.09 18.62 41.95
C PHE A 116 20.57 18.32 40.52
N ILE A 117 19.71 17.67 39.71
CA ILE A 117 20.01 17.34 38.30
C ILE A 117 19.87 18.60 37.44
N PRO A 118 20.92 19.05 36.72
CA PRO A 118 20.82 20.19 35.80
C PRO A 118 19.83 19.93 34.66
N ARG A 119 18.98 20.93 34.34
CA ARG A 119 18.06 20.87 33.20
C ARG A 119 18.79 20.69 31.86
N SER A 120 20.01 21.23 31.74
CA SER A 120 20.91 21.02 30.59
C SER A 120 21.26 19.54 30.42
N ALA A 121 21.75 18.88 31.48
CA ALA A 121 22.14 17.47 31.45
C ALA A 121 20.97 16.56 31.07
N PHE A 122 19.80 16.80 31.65
CA PHE A 122 18.57 16.06 31.34
C PHE A 122 18.14 16.26 29.87
N MET A 123 18.21 17.49 29.34
CA MET A 123 17.86 17.76 27.94
C MET A 123 18.89 17.22 26.93
N ALA A 124 20.18 17.20 27.28
CA ALA A 124 21.23 16.68 26.40
C ALA A 124 21.03 15.19 26.11
N ILE A 125 20.78 14.37 27.13
CA ILE A 125 20.51 12.93 26.93
C ILE A 125 19.16 12.71 26.24
N LEU A 126 18.15 13.54 26.48
CA LEU A 126 16.90 13.47 25.72
C LEU A 126 17.08 13.82 24.24
N SER A 127 17.95 14.77 23.89
CA SER A 127 18.33 15.01 22.49
C SER A 127 18.99 13.77 21.91
N GLN A 128 20.04 13.26 22.57
CA GLN A 128 20.77 12.08 22.12
C GLN A 128 19.86 10.86 21.89
N HIS A 129 18.85 10.65 22.74
CA HIS A 129 17.86 9.59 22.55
C HIS A 129 16.92 9.83 21.36
N VAL A 130 16.58 11.08 21.03
CA VAL A 130 15.84 11.44 19.80
C VAL A 130 16.73 11.23 18.57
N ASP A 131 17.99 11.67 18.64
CA ASP A 131 18.99 11.52 17.59
C ASP A 131 19.29 10.03 17.32
N ASP A 132 19.30 9.17 18.34
CA ASP A 132 19.41 7.70 18.24
C ASP A 132 18.21 7.02 17.51
N ILE A 133 17.04 7.69 17.40
CA ILE A 133 15.82 7.10 16.78
C ILE A 133 15.30 7.82 15.53
N HIS A 134 15.81 9.01 15.19
CA HIS A 134 15.20 9.89 14.18
C HIS A 134 14.97 9.24 12.79
N ALA A 135 15.80 8.26 12.41
CA ALA A 135 15.66 7.52 11.15
C ALA A 135 14.49 6.52 11.15
N LYS A 136 14.13 5.92 12.31
CA LYS A 136 13.12 4.85 12.38
C LYS A 136 11.72 5.31 11.89
N PRO A 137 11.20 6.49 12.28
CA PRO A 137 9.95 7.01 11.71
C PRO A 137 9.98 7.18 10.18
N VAL A 138 11.11 7.57 9.61
CA VAL A 138 11.25 7.80 8.16
C VAL A 138 11.21 6.47 7.41
N GLU A 139 11.93 5.45 7.91
CA GLU A 139 11.89 4.09 7.37
C GLU A 139 10.48 3.47 7.49
N PHE A 140 9.82 3.65 8.63
CA PHE A 140 8.43 3.21 8.83
C PHE A 140 7.46 3.86 7.84
N ILE A 141 7.52 5.18 7.65
CA ILE A 141 6.70 5.90 6.68
C ILE A 141 6.96 5.37 5.26
N LYS A 142 8.21 5.10 4.89
CA LYS A 142 8.54 4.50 3.58
C LYS A 142 7.88 3.12 3.43
N ASN A 143 8.09 2.20 4.36
CA ASN A 143 7.56 0.83 4.28
C ASN A 143 6.01 0.80 4.17
N ILE A 144 5.34 1.77 4.79
CA ILE A 144 3.88 1.94 4.68
C ILE A 144 3.47 2.43 3.29
N TRP A 145 4.19 3.37 2.69
CA TRP A 145 3.93 3.81 1.31
C TRP A 145 4.25 2.71 0.29
N ASP A 146 5.35 1.99 0.44
CA ASP A 146 5.71 0.82 -0.38
C ASP A 146 4.57 -0.23 -0.38
N TYR A 147 3.88 -0.44 0.75
CA TYR A 147 2.69 -1.30 0.84
C TYR A 147 1.44 -0.69 0.19
N ILE A 148 1.18 0.61 0.40
CA ILE A 148 0.05 1.31 -0.22
C ILE A 148 0.17 1.30 -1.75
N GLU A 149 1.39 1.41 -2.29
CA GLU A 149 1.69 1.29 -3.72
C GLU A 149 1.31 -0.10 -4.27
N VAL A 150 1.66 -1.19 -3.57
CA VAL A 150 1.27 -2.56 -3.95
C VAL A 150 -0.26 -2.74 -3.95
N VAL A 151 -0.97 -2.18 -2.96
CA VAL A 151 -2.45 -2.19 -2.94
C VAL A 151 -3.02 -1.36 -4.09
N LEU A 152 -2.49 -0.15 -4.32
CA LEU A 152 -2.93 0.77 -5.37
C LEU A 152 -2.76 0.14 -6.76
N SER A 153 -1.59 -0.41 -7.07
CA SER A 153 -1.31 -1.09 -8.34
C SER A 153 -2.18 -2.33 -8.55
N SER A 154 -2.50 -3.07 -7.48
CA SER A 154 -3.42 -4.22 -7.55
C SER A 154 -4.86 -3.81 -7.87
N VAL A 155 -5.36 -2.75 -7.21
CA VAL A 155 -6.70 -2.18 -7.48
C VAL A 155 -6.75 -1.59 -8.89
N ILE A 156 -5.76 -0.79 -9.29
CA ILE A 156 -5.66 -0.23 -10.64
C ILE A 156 -5.63 -1.33 -11.70
N THR A 157 -4.89 -2.42 -11.48
CA THR A 157 -4.85 -3.56 -12.42
C THR A 157 -6.24 -4.15 -12.60
N LYS A 158 -6.93 -4.55 -11.52
CA LYS A 158 -8.28 -5.16 -11.57
C LYS A 158 -9.30 -4.31 -12.34
N TYR A 159 -9.27 -2.99 -12.16
CA TYR A 159 -10.19 -2.07 -12.85
C TYR A 159 -9.71 -1.64 -14.25
N SER A 160 -8.43 -1.84 -14.59
CA SER A 160 -7.84 -1.55 -15.93
C SER A 160 -7.68 -2.77 -16.84
N GLU A 161 -7.96 -3.99 -16.38
CA GLU A 161 -7.98 -5.22 -17.20
C GLU A 161 -8.81 -5.10 -18.49
N ASN A 162 -9.84 -4.22 -18.49
CA ASN A 162 -10.69 -3.93 -19.64
C ASN A 162 -10.20 -2.75 -20.52
N PHE A 163 -9.05 -2.13 -20.24
CA PHE A 163 -8.56 -0.94 -20.94
C PHE A 163 -7.04 -1.02 -21.20
N PRO A 164 -6.59 -1.67 -22.30
CA PRO A 164 -5.18 -1.97 -22.59
C PRO A 164 -4.24 -0.77 -22.85
N GLN A 165 -4.66 0.46 -22.57
CA GLN A 165 -3.89 1.70 -22.75
C GLN A 165 -3.45 2.36 -21.44
N VAL A 166 -3.84 1.80 -20.28
CA VAL A 166 -3.52 2.35 -18.94
C VAL A 166 -2.27 1.66 -18.33
N GLN A 167 -1.54 0.85 -19.09
CA GLN A 167 -0.42 0.03 -18.61
C GLN A 167 0.89 0.37 -19.34
N PHE A 168 1.59 1.44 -18.91
CA PHE A 168 2.96 1.72 -19.37
C PHE A 168 3.82 2.55 -18.39
N ALA A 169 4.02 2.07 -17.16
CA ALA A 169 4.95 2.68 -16.20
C ALA A 169 5.54 1.74 -15.13
N ASP A 170 5.61 0.42 -15.36
CA ASP A 170 6.21 -0.54 -14.40
C ASP A 170 7.26 -1.41 -15.09
N ALA A 171 8.52 -0.96 -15.04
CA ALA A 171 9.65 -1.59 -15.74
C ALA A 171 11.05 -1.25 -15.17
N VAL A 172 11.16 -0.69 -13.96
CA VAL A 172 12.45 -0.39 -13.30
C VAL A 172 12.35 -0.63 -11.79
N LEU A 173 13.44 -1.10 -11.17
CA LEU A 173 13.62 -1.33 -9.72
C LEU A 173 12.93 -2.57 -9.11
N ASN A 174 13.46 -3.75 -9.41
CA ASN A 174 13.36 -4.88 -8.48
C ASN A 174 14.53 -5.87 -8.62
N ASP A 175 15.36 -6.04 -7.59
CA ASP A 175 16.15 -7.28 -7.44
C ASP A 175 16.60 -7.62 -6.00
N LYS A 176 16.17 -8.80 -5.54
CA LYS A 176 16.84 -9.80 -4.67
C LYS A 176 17.43 -9.46 -3.26
N THR A 177 16.83 -10.14 -2.27
CA THR A 177 17.44 -11.07 -1.27
C THR A 177 17.80 -10.65 0.19
N LYS A 178 17.98 -11.69 1.03
CA LYS A 178 17.88 -11.86 2.52
C LYS A 178 19.21 -12.50 3.04
N PRO A 179 19.45 -12.93 4.33
CA PRO A 179 18.76 -12.75 5.65
C PRO A 179 19.80 -12.45 6.81
N GLU A 180 19.79 -12.83 8.12
CA GLU A 180 18.89 -13.48 9.13
C GLU A 180 19.44 -13.29 10.60
N SER A 181 18.66 -13.65 11.64
CA SER A 181 19.05 -14.05 13.04
C SER A 181 19.62 -12.99 14.05
N PHE A 182 19.80 -13.25 15.38
CA PHE A 182 18.91 -13.81 16.45
C PHE A 182 19.48 -13.56 17.90
N SER A 183 18.64 -13.68 18.95
CA SER A 183 18.91 -13.89 20.41
C SER A 183 18.90 -12.69 21.40
N VAL A 184 18.62 -12.99 22.69
CA VAL A 184 18.11 -12.07 23.74
C VAL A 184 18.44 -12.56 25.17
N ASN A 185 18.90 -11.68 26.10
CA ASN A 185 18.28 -11.48 27.44
C ASN A 185 18.95 -10.48 28.42
N GLY A 186 18.13 -9.96 29.35
CA GLY A 186 18.46 -9.70 30.77
C GLY A 186 19.67 -8.84 31.18
N PHE A 187 19.44 -7.53 31.37
CA PHE A 187 20.23 -6.54 32.16
C PHE A 187 21.63 -6.99 32.68
N GLY A 188 22.70 -6.48 32.06
CA GLY A 188 24.09 -6.84 32.37
C GLY A 188 24.61 -6.43 33.76
N SER A 189 25.68 -7.11 34.19
CA SER A 189 26.30 -6.96 35.52
C SER A 189 27.15 -5.70 35.66
N VAL A 190 27.09 -5.06 36.82
CA VAL A 190 27.86 -3.84 37.14
C VAL A 190 29.22 -4.20 37.73
N LYS A 191 30.28 -3.48 37.33
CA LYS A 191 31.62 -3.56 37.94
C LYS A 191 31.97 -2.23 38.62
N ILE A 192 31.89 -2.19 39.94
CA ILE A 192 32.03 -0.95 40.71
C ILE A 192 33.51 -0.57 40.85
N SER A 193 33.94 0.49 40.15
CA SER A 193 35.20 1.18 40.46
C SER A 193 35.00 2.09 41.68
N HIS A 194 35.96 2.12 42.59
CA HIS A 194 35.87 2.82 43.88
C HIS A 194 36.15 4.35 43.78
N GLN A 195 35.94 4.93 42.58
CA GLN A 195 36.50 6.23 42.20
C GLN A 195 35.48 7.37 42.13
N TYR A 196 34.17 7.08 42.23
CA TYR A 196 33.10 8.06 42.13
C TYR A 196 32.47 8.39 43.49
N HIS A 197 32.19 9.67 43.74
CA HIS A 197 31.51 10.11 44.96
C HIS A 197 30.03 9.67 44.98
N ALA A 198 29.54 9.25 46.16
CA ALA A 198 28.18 8.74 46.33
C ALA A 198 27.08 9.70 45.85
N HIS A 199 27.27 11.02 46.01
CA HIS A 199 26.31 12.03 45.55
C HIS A 199 26.17 12.08 44.02
N LEU A 200 27.23 11.76 43.26
CA LEU A 200 27.23 11.75 41.80
C LEU A 200 26.55 10.47 41.28
N LEU A 201 26.85 9.33 41.89
CA LEU A 201 26.19 8.05 41.60
C LEU A 201 24.68 8.13 41.86
N GLN A 202 24.27 8.77 42.95
CA GLN A 202 22.84 9.00 43.26
C GLN A 202 22.17 9.92 42.23
N GLN A 203 22.80 11.03 41.83
CA GLN A 203 22.27 11.93 40.81
C GLN A 203 22.14 11.25 39.44
N ALA A 204 23.15 10.48 39.02
CA ALA A 204 23.10 9.71 37.79
C ALA A 204 21.98 8.65 37.82
N PHE A 205 21.80 7.95 38.95
CA PHE A 205 20.73 6.97 39.11
C PHE A 205 19.34 7.61 39.03
N ASP A 206 19.10 8.69 39.77
CA ASP A 206 17.87 9.47 39.70
C ASP A 206 17.60 10.00 38.29
N MET A 207 18.64 10.46 37.58
CA MET A 207 18.55 10.94 36.20
C MET A 207 18.16 9.79 35.26
N LYS A 208 18.82 8.63 35.34
CA LYS A 208 18.49 7.44 34.54
C LYS A 208 17.06 6.97 34.78
N MET A 209 16.58 6.97 36.03
CA MET A 209 15.21 6.58 36.38
C MET A 209 14.17 7.57 35.83
N ARG A 210 14.44 8.88 35.90
CA ARG A 210 13.57 9.93 35.32
C ARG A 210 13.53 9.86 33.80
N ILE A 211 14.69 9.73 33.14
CA ILE A 211 14.81 9.61 31.68
C ILE A 211 14.10 8.33 31.20
N THR A 212 14.36 7.17 31.82
CA THR A 212 13.69 5.90 31.49
C THR A 212 12.15 6.00 31.59
N SER A 213 11.65 6.74 32.58
CA SER A 213 10.21 6.93 32.79
C SER A 213 9.60 7.89 31.76
N TYR A 214 10.27 9.00 31.48
CA TYR A 214 9.84 9.98 30.47
C TYR A 214 9.92 9.43 29.04
N TRP A 215 10.98 8.67 28.73
CA TRP A 215 11.21 8.11 27.40
C TRP A 215 10.10 7.14 26.97
N LYS A 216 9.56 6.33 27.89
CA LYS A 216 8.36 5.50 27.63
C LYS A 216 7.15 6.32 27.19
N ILE A 217 6.97 7.52 27.74
CA ILE A 217 5.88 8.45 27.37
C ILE A 217 6.16 9.06 25.99
N VAL A 218 7.42 9.40 25.69
CA VAL A 218 7.83 9.92 24.37
C VAL A 218 7.64 8.87 23.29
N LEU A 219 8.15 7.65 23.46
CA LEU A 219 8.01 6.56 22.48
C LEU A 219 6.54 6.27 22.18
N ARG A 220 5.68 6.15 23.22
CA ARG A 220 4.25 5.93 23.03
C ARG A 220 3.60 7.07 22.25
N ARG A 221 3.91 8.33 22.60
CA ARG A 221 3.41 9.50 21.86
C ARG A 221 3.87 9.54 20.41
N ILE A 222 5.08 9.06 20.09
CA ILE A 222 5.56 8.95 18.70
C ILE A 222 4.70 7.94 17.92
N VAL A 223 4.44 6.77 18.49
CA VAL A 223 3.53 5.76 17.90
C VAL A 223 2.12 6.33 17.71
N ASP A 224 1.54 6.93 18.76
CA ASP A 224 0.19 7.50 18.74
C ASP A 224 0.05 8.60 17.66
N ASN A 225 1.03 9.51 17.54
CA ASN A 225 1.00 10.58 16.54
C ASN A 225 1.23 10.07 15.11
N LEU A 226 2.12 9.09 14.91
CA LEU A 226 2.33 8.49 13.59
C LEU A 226 1.10 7.69 13.12
N ALA A 227 0.41 7.01 14.03
CA ALA A 227 -0.85 6.34 13.74
C ALA A 227 -1.95 7.33 13.30
N LEU A 228 -2.10 8.45 14.03
CA LEU A 228 -3.04 9.51 13.67
C LEU A 228 -2.69 10.20 12.34
N TYR A 229 -1.41 10.51 12.11
CA TYR A 229 -0.92 11.08 10.87
C TYR A 229 -1.14 10.15 9.68
N LEU A 230 -0.88 8.85 9.84
CA LEU A 230 -1.14 7.85 8.81
C LEU A 230 -2.63 7.74 8.48
N GLN A 231 -3.50 7.61 9.49
CA GLN A 231 -4.95 7.57 9.28
C GLN A 231 -5.47 8.82 8.59
N LEU A 232 -4.97 10.00 8.94
CA LEU A 232 -5.32 11.26 8.28
C LEU A 232 -4.84 11.30 6.83
N SER A 233 -3.60 10.86 6.58
CA SER A 233 -2.97 10.90 5.25
C SER A 233 -3.63 9.93 4.27
N VAL A 234 -3.93 8.69 4.69
CA VAL A 234 -4.68 7.71 3.89
C VAL A 234 -6.09 8.21 3.60
N LYS A 235 -6.79 8.77 4.59
CA LYS A 235 -8.11 9.38 4.39
C LYS A 235 -8.07 10.56 3.42
N TYR A 236 -7.06 11.41 3.50
CA TYR A 236 -6.87 12.53 2.57
C TYR A 236 -6.54 12.07 1.14
N PHE A 237 -5.67 11.07 0.99
CA PHE A 237 -5.33 10.47 -0.30
C PHE A 237 -6.57 9.90 -0.99
N VAL A 238 -7.26 8.94 -0.36
CA VAL A 238 -8.41 8.24 -0.97
C VAL A 238 -9.57 9.20 -1.25
N ASN A 239 -9.91 10.09 -0.32
CA ASN A 239 -11.08 10.96 -0.49
C ASN A 239 -10.85 12.16 -1.40
N THR A 240 -9.63 12.74 -1.40
CA THR A 240 -9.35 14.05 -2.00
C THR A 240 -8.32 14.02 -3.13
N GLN A 241 -7.20 13.31 -3.00
CA GLN A 241 -6.14 13.38 -4.03
C GLN A 241 -6.30 12.34 -5.14
N PHE A 242 -6.60 11.07 -4.83
CA PHE A 242 -6.68 9.98 -5.81
C PHE A 242 -7.51 10.35 -7.05
N GLN A 243 -8.77 10.78 -6.86
CA GLN A 243 -9.64 11.23 -7.95
C GLN A 243 -9.12 12.50 -8.64
N LYS A 244 -8.53 13.43 -7.89
CA LYS A 244 -8.07 14.73 -8.40
C LYS A 244 -6.83 14.60 -9.30
N GLU A 245 -5.88 13.76 -8.91
CA GLU A 245 -4.63 13.54 -9.65
C GLU A 245 -4.88 12.75 -10.94
N ILE A 246 -5.68 11.67 -10.88
CA ILE A 246 -6.06 10.92 -12.08
C ILE A 246 -6.87 11.78 -13.07
N VAL A 247 -7.81 12.61 -12.60
CA VAL A 247 -8.54 13.54 -13.48
C VAL A 247 -7.65 14.64 -14.04
N ALA A 248 -6.69 15.16 -13.27
CA ALA A 248 -5.75 16.16 -13.77
C ALA A 248 -4.87 15.61 -14.90
N GLU A 249 -4.32 14.40 -14.74
CA GLU A 249 -3.47 13.75 -15.75
C GLU A 249 -4.26 13.37 -17.01
N MET A 250 -5.46 12.80 -16.86
CA MET A 250 -6.27 12.34 -17.99
C MET A 250 -6.87 13.48 -18.85
N VAL A 251 -7.07 14.66 -18.25
CA VAL A 251 -7.77 15.79 -18.87
C VAL A 251 -6.84 16.98 -19.19
N ASP A 252 -5.54 16.94 -18.87
CA ASP A 252 -4.60 17.99 -19.29
C ASP A 252 -4.50 18.09 -20.83
N PRO A 253 -4.85 19.24 -21.45
CA PRO A 253 -4.67 19.45 -22.89
C PRO A 253 -3.22 19.32 -23.37
N LYS A 254 -2.24 19.32 -22.47
CA LYS A 254 -0.80 19.07 -22.77
C LYS A 254 -0.40 17.61 -22.62
N GLY A 255 -1.17 16.79 -21.89
CA GLY A 255 -0.91 15.37 -21.64
C GLY A 255 -1.18 14.43 -22.83
N GLY A 256 -1.33 14.99 -24.04
CA GLY A 256 -1.57 14.23 -25.27
C GLY A 256 -2.94 13.56 -25.36
N GLY A 257 -3.96 14.07 -24.64
CA GLY A 257 -5.34 13.61 -24.70
C GLY A 257 -5.58 12.23 -24.07
N GLY A 258 -5.64 12.15 -22.74
CA GLY A 258 -5.89 10.89 -22.03
C GLY A 258 -7.25 10.28 -22.38
N VAL A 259 -8.29 11.11 -22.40
CA VAL A 259 -9.66 10.70 -22.77
C VAL A 259 -9.76 10.36 -24.26
N GLU A 260 -9.04 11.08 -25.14
CA GLU A 260 -8.98 10.80 -26.57
C GLU A 260 -8.33 9.43 -26.86
N ARG A 261 -7.26 9.07 -26.12
CA ARG A 261 -6.64 7.73 -26.24
C ARG A 261 -7.61 6.61 -25.88
N MET A 262 -8.55 6.81 -24.96
CA MET A 262 -9.60 5.84 -24.63
C MET A 262 -10.62 5.60 -25.76
N LEU A 263 -10.61 6.41 -26.82
CA LEU A 263 -11.43 6.21 -28.03
C LEU A 263 -10.77 5.24 -29.03
N GLU A 264 -9.45 5.07 -28.97
CA GLU A 264 -8.73 4.12 -29.82
C GLU A 264 -8.89 2.70 -29.25
N GLU A 265 -9.25 1.72 -30.07
CA GLU A 265 -9.27 0.31 -29.64
C GLU A 265 -7.90 -0.34 -29.92
N SER A 266 -7.29 -0.98 -28.90
CA SER A 266 -6.00 -1.66 -29.11
C SER A 266 -6.08 -2.69 -30.26
N PRO A 267 -5.09 -2.75 -31.18
CA PRO A 267 -5.22 -3.54 -32.42
C PRO A 267 -5.50 -5.03 -32.22
N SER A 268 -5.03 -5.61 -31.10
CA SER A 268 -5.29 -7.00 -30.71
C SER A 268 -6.78 -7.24 -30.41
N VAL A 269 -7.38 -6.37 -29.59
CA VAL A 269 -8.79 -6.46 -29.20
C VAL A 269 -9.69 -6.12 -30.38
N ALA A 270 -9.37 -5.10 -31.17
CA ALA A 270 -10.09 -4.76 -32.40
C ALA A 270 -10.11 -5.94 -33.39
N SER A 271 -8.97 -6.60 -33.61
CA SER A 271 -8.88 -7.79 -34.45
C SER A 271 -9.70 -8.96 -33.89
N LYS A 272 -9.70 -9.18 -32.56
CA LYS A 272 -10.52 -10.22 -31.93
C LYS A 272 -12.01 -9.92 -32.04
N ARG A 273 -12.42 -8.66 -31.84
CA ARG A 273 -13.81 -8.19 -31.99
C ARG A 273 -14.33 -8.36 -33.40
N GLU A 274 -13.51 -8.01 -34.39
CA GLU A 274 -13.87 -8.17 -35.81
C GLU A 274 -14.03 -9.65 -36.19
N LYS A 275 -13.12 -10.52 -35.72
CA LYS A 275 -13.21 -11.99 -35.90
C LYS A 275 -14.47 -12.57 -35.27
N LEU A 276 -14.81 -12.17 -34.04
CA LEU A 276 -16.04 -12.61 -33.36
C LEU A 276 -17.29 -12.12 -34.10
N LYS A 277 -17.38 -10.83 -34.47
CA LYS A 277 -18.50 -10.28 -35.26
C LYS A 277 -18.68 -11.01 -36.60
N LYS A 278 -17.59 -11.30 -37.32
CA LYS A 278 -17.62 -12.11 -38.55
C LYS A 278 -18.10 -13.55 -38.29
N SER A 279 -17.62 -14.20 -37.22
CA SER A 279 -18.05 -15.56 -36.86
C SER A 279 -19.53 -15.62 -36.47
N ILE A 280 -20.04 -14.66 -35.70
CA ILE A 280 -21.46 -14.59 -35.29
C ILE A 280 -22.35 -14.39 -36.52
N LYS A 281 -21.95 -13.51 -37.45
CA LYS A 281 -22.67 -13.33 -38.73
C LYS A 281 -22.78 -14.65 -39.51
N VAL A 282 -21.65 -15.34 -39.73
CA VAL A 282 -21.63 -16.61 -40.48
C VAL A 282 -22.40 -17.72 -39.75
N LEU A 283 -22.36 -17.78 -38.41
CA LEU A 283 -23.15 -18.73 -37.63
C LEU A 283 -24.66 -18.47 -37.75
N LYS A 284 -25.07 -17.20 -37.82
CA LYS A 284 -26.48 -16.83 -38.07
C LYS A 284 -26.91 -17.20 -39.48
N GLU A 285 -26.14 -16.82 -40.51
CA GLU A 285 -26.41 -17.20 -41.91
C GLU A 285 -26.47 -18.73 -42.07
N SER A 286 -25.61 -19.47 -41.38
CA SER A 286 -25.63 -20.94 -41.34
C SER A 286 -26.88 -21.51 -40.65
N LYS A 287 -27.37 -20.85 -39.58
CA LYS A 287 -28.59 -21.24 -38.87
C LYS A 287 -29.82 -21.04 -39.75
N ASP A 288 -29.91 -19.89 -40.40
CA ASP A 288 -31.03 -19.51 -41.25
C ASP A 288 -31.09 -20.41 -42.51
N ALA A 289 -29.93 -20.74 -43.10
CA ALA A 289 -29.84 -21.73 -44.19
C ALA A 289 -30.20 -23.16 -43.75
N VAL A 290 -29.85 -23.57 -42.51
CA VAL A 290 -30.25 -24.88 -41.97
C VAL A 290 -31.74 -24.94 -41.66
N ALA A 291 -32.37 -23.84 -41.22
CA ALA A 291 -33.82 -23.76 -41.05
C ALA A 291 -34.57 -23.95 -42.39
N ALA A 292 -34.13 -23.26 -43.45
CA ALA A 292 -34.70 -23.39 -44.79
C ALA A 292 -34.57 -24.81 -45.41
N ILE A 293 -33.69 -25.66 -44.87
CA ILE A 293 -33.53 -27.09 -45.24
C ILE A 293 -34.39 -28.03 -44.35
N VAL A 294 -34.86 -27.54 -43.19
CA VAL A 294 -35.81 -28.24 -42.31
C VAL A 294 -37.26 -27.94 -42.71
N ASP A 295 -37.52 -26.77 -43.27
CA ASP A 295 -38.83 -26.32 -43.77
C ASP A 295 -39.14 -26.82 -45.21
N GLN A 296 -38.38 -27.81 -45.72
CA GLN A 296 -38.43 -28.35 -47.10
C GLN A 296 -38.72 -29.86 -47.15
#